data_AF-A0A658NRJ9-F1
#
_entry.id   AF-A0A658NRJ9-F1
#
_cell.length_a   1.000
_cell.length_b   1.000
_cell.length_c   1.000
_cell.angle_alpha   90.00
_cell.angle_beta   90.00
_cell.angle_gamma   90.00
#
_symmetry.space_group_name_H-M   'P 1'
#
loop_
_entity.id
_entity.type
_entity.pdbx_description
1 polymer ?
#
loop_
_entity_poly.entity_id
_entity_poly.type
_entity_poly.pdbx_seq_one_letter_code
_entity_poly.pdbx_strand_id
1 'polypeptide(L)'
;INTAVGADAARASNPGTVVLRRPQEFAGDMVSLVGRIENLEVEVDTPARIVIDESSGIVVMGENVKVSTVAIAQGNLTISIQEDPFVSQPAP
;
A
#
# COMPACT_ATOMS: atom_id res chain seq x y z
N ILE A 1 13.64 -9.25 1.79
CA ILE A 1 14.96 -9.55 1.19
C ILE A 1 15.66 -10.72 1.89
N ASN A 2 16.08 -10.62 3.16
CA ASN A 2 16.82 -11.70 3.84
C ASN A 2 16.11 -13.06 3.80
N THR A 3 14.79 -13.10 4.04
CA THR A 3 13.98 -14.32 3.92
C THR A 3 14.02 -14.93 2.52
N ALA A 4 14.00 -14.09 1.48
CA ALA A 4 14.04 -14.53 0.08
C ALA A 4 15.44 -15.03 -0.32
N VAL A 5 16.50 -14.43 0.23
CA VAL A 5 17.89 -14.84 -0.02
C VAL A 5 18.30 -16.06 0.82
N GLY A 6 17.68 -16.24 1.99
CA GLY A 6 17.97 -17.33 2.94
C GLY A 6 19.16 -17.07 3.86
N ALA A 7 19.68 -15.83 3.86
CA ALA A 7 20.90 -15.43 4.57
C ALA A 7 20.80 -13.97 5.03
N ASP A 8 21.68 -13.56 5.96
CA ASP A 8 21.78 -12.14 6.38
C ASP A 8 22.52 -11.29 5.32
N ALA A 9 21.83 -11.04 4.21
CA ALA A 9 22.38 -10.41 3.01
C ALA A 9 22.09 -8.90 2.92
N ALA A 10 21.05 -8.41 3.60
CA ALA A 10 20.53 -7.07 3.45
C ALA A 10 20.21 -6.43 4.81
N ARG A 11 20.55 -5.15 4.95
CA ARG A 11 20.22 -4.35 6.12
C ARG A 11 19.78 -2.95 5.71
N ALA A 12 18.65 -2.49 6.25
CA ALA A 12 18.21 -1.11 6.06
C ALA A 12 19.18 -0.16 6.78
N SER A 13 19.72 0.82 6.04
CA SER A 13 20.58 1.88 6.59
C SER A 13 19.76 3.12 6.94
N ASN A 14 18.78 3.45 6.10
CA ASN A 14 17.81 4.52 6.30
C ASN A 14 16.50 4.18 5.56
N PRO A 15 15.42 4.98 5.69
CA PRO A 15 14.12 4.68 5.07
C PRO A 15 14.10 4.54 3.54
N GLY A 16 15.14 5.01 2.83
CA GLY A 16 15.25 4.92 1.37
C GLY A 16 16.47 4.15 0.89
N THR A 17 17.23 3.48 1.77
CA THR A 17 18.49 2.84 1.40
C THR A 17 18.70 1.53 2.15
N VAL A 18 18.88 0.46 1.39
CA VAL A 18 19.24 -0.88 1.88
C VAL A 18 20.66 -1.19 1.45
N VAL A 19 21.51 -1.56 2.41
CA VAL A 19 22.88 -2.00 2.17
C VAL A 19 22.89 -3.51 1.99
N LEU A 20 23.45 -3.95 0.87
CA LEU A 20 23.57 -5.36 0.50
C LEU A 20 25.00 -5.85 0.71
N ARG A 21 25.15 -7.03 1.28
CA ARG A 21 26.41 -7.78 1.36
C ARG A 21 26.15 -9.18 0.83
N ARG A 22 27.05 -9.64 -0.04
CA ARG A 22 26.96 -11.00 -0.58
C ARG A 22 27.30 -12.01 0.53
N PRO A 23 26.37 -12.89 0.92
CA PRO A 23 26.65 -13.98 1.85
C PRO A 23 27.65 -14.96 1.25
N GLN A 24 28.48 -15.60 2.08
CA GLN A 24 29.43 -16.62 1.60
C GLN A 24 28.72 -17.87 1.05
N GLU A 25 27.52 -18.18 1.58
CA GLU A 25 26.68 -19.28 1.10
C GLU A 25 25.98 -18.99 -0.24
N PHE A 26 26.03 -17.75 -0.75
CA PHE A 26 25.45 -17.40 -2.04
C PHE A 26 26.45 -17.66 -3.17
N ALA A 27 26.20 -18.69 -3.97
CA ALA A 27 27.09 -19.14 -5.05
C ALA A 27 27.16 -18.19 -6.28
N GLY A 28 26.24 -17.22 -6.39
CA GLY A 28 26.19 -16.26 -7.50
C GLY A 28 27.05 -15.01 -7.28
N ASP A 29 27.18 -14.19 -8.31
CA ASP A 29 27.84 -12.90 -8.22
C ASP A 29 26.89 -11.81 -7.66
N MET A 30 27.42 -10.58 -7.48
CA MET A 30 26.59 -9.47 -6.98
C MET A 30 25.45 -9.11 -7.94
N VAL A 31 25.66 -9.29 -9.25
CA VAL A 31 24.65 -9.00 -10.29
C VAL A 31 23.47 -9.97 -10.16
N SER A 32 23.75 -11.25 -9.99
CA SER A 32 22.76 -12.31 -9.77
C SER A 32 21.96 -12.07 -8.48
N LEU A 33 22.62 -11.60 -7.42
CA LEU A 33 21.95 -11.24 -6.17
C LEU A 33 20.99 -10.07 -6.36
N VAL A 34 21.42 -9.01 -7.07
CA VAL A 34 20.57 -7.84 -7.36
C VAL A 34 19.38 -8.24 -8.22
N GLY A 35 19.58 -9.01 -9.30
CA GLY A 35 18.48 -9.46 -10.16
C GLY A 35 17.45 -10.32 -9.41
N ARG A 36 17.87 -11.10 -8.41
CA ARG A 36 16.94 -11.85 -7.54
C ARG A 36 16.16 -10.94 -6.60
N ILE A 37 16.76 -9.84 -6.14
CA ILE A 37 16.11 -8.85 -5.27
C ILE A 37 15.12 -7.99 -6.07
N GLU A 38 15.45 -7.62 -7.30
CA GLU A 38 14.57 -6.82 -8.18
C GLU A 38 13.23 -7.51 -8.47
N ASN A 39 13.21 -8.84 -8.49
CA ASN A 39 11.98 -9.62 -8.68
C ASN A 39 11.18 -9.84 -7.39
N LEU A 40 11.62 -9.28 -6.26
CA LEU A 40 10.88 -9.42 -5.01
C LEU A 40 9.68 -8.47 -5.00
N GLU A 41 8.48 -9.05 -4.94
CA GLU A 41 7.26 -8.29 -4.70
C GLU A 41 7.26 -7.78 -3.25
N VAL A 42 7.09 -6.47 -3.08
CA VAL A 42 7.07 -5.81 -1.78
C VAL A 42 5.77 -5.04 -1.64
N GLU A 43 4.94 -5.46 -0.69
CA GLU A 43 3.77 -4.68 -0.30
C GLU A 43 4.23 -3.45 0.48
N VAL A 44 3.84 -2.26 -0.01
CA VAL A 44 4.07 -1.00 0.66
C VAL A 44 2.76 -0.48 1.24
N ASP A 45 2.80 -0.02 2.48
CA ASP A 45 1.66 0.69 3.07
C ASP A 45 1.48 2.03 2.35
N THR A 46 0.45 2.10 1.49
CA THR A 46 0.09 3.35 0.83
C THR A 46 -0.88 4.11 1.73
N PRO A 47 -0.54 5.32 2.21
CA PRO A 47 -1.47 6.10 3.03
C PRO A 47 -2.68 6.50 2.18
N ALA A 48 -3.88 6.34 2.75
CA ALA A 48 -5.11 6.81 2.15
C ALA A 48 -5.05 8.33 1.95
N ARG A 49 -5.17 8.79 0.70
CA ARG A 49 -5.19 10.23 0.35
C ARG A 49 -6.55 10.60 -0.22
N ILE A 50 -7.16 11.64 0.36
CA ILE A 50 -8.40 12.25 -0.12
C ILE A 50 -8.03 13.61 -0.71
N VAL A 51 -8.40 13.85 -1.97
CA VAL A 51 -8.24 15.15 -2.63
C VAL A 51 -9.62 15.65 -3.05
N ILE A 52 -9.96 16.86 -2.62
CA ILE A 52 -11.22 17.54 -2.93
C ILE A 52 -10.89 18.74 -3.80
N ASP A 53 -11.45 18.79 -5.00
CA ASP A 53 -11.42 20.00 -5.84
C ASP A 53 -12.71 20.78 -5.61
N GLU A 54 -12.60 21.87 -4.85
CA GLU A 54 -13.74 22.73 -4.50
C GLU A 54 -14.34 23.48 -5.71
N SER A 55 -13.60 23.61 -6.81
CA SER A 55 -14.04 24.33 -8.01
C SER A 55 -14.92 23.48 -8.93
N SER A 56 -14.68 22.16 -8.95
CA SER A 56 -15.42 21.21 -9.79
C SER A 56 -16.38 20.30 -9.01
N GLY A 57 -16.23 20.23 -7.68
CA GLY A 57 -17.01 19.34 -6.82
C GLY A 57 -16.66 17.85 -6.99
N ILE A 58 -15.55 17.56 -7.68
CA ILE A 58 -15.09 16.19 -7.92
C ILE A 58 -14.26 15.71 -6.72
N VAL A 59 -14.64 14.54 -6.19
CA VAL A 59 -13.91 13.85 -5.12
C VAL A 59 -13.26 12.61 -5.68
N VAL A 60 -11.94 12.49 -5.51
CA VAL A 60 -11.16 11.31 -5.91
C VAL A 60 -10.69 10.59 -4.64
N MET A 61 -11.06 9.32 -4.50
CA MET A 61 -10.73 8.46 -3.35
C MET A 61 -9.83 7.30 -3.79
N GLY A 62 -8.81 6.99 -3.00
CA GLY A 62 -7.94 5.82 -3.20
C GLY A 62 -8.57 4.50 -2.74
N GLU A 63 -7.88 3.39 -3.00
CA GLU A 63 -8.39 2.02 -2.90
C GLU A 63 -8.82 1.57 -1.47
N ASN A 64 -8.33 2.23 -0.41
CA ASN A 64 -8.52 1.79 0.99
C ASN A 64 -9.09 2.88 1.92
N VAL A 65 -10.00 3.72 1.43
CA VAL A 65 -10.61 4.80 2.21
C VAL A 65 -11.91 4.33 2.88
N LYS A 66 -11.95 4.31 4.22
CA LYS A 66 -13.20 4.15 5.00
C LYS A 66 -13.67 5.52 5.49
N VAL A 67 -14.84 5.97 5.04
CA VAL A 67 -15.45 7.24 5.46
C VAL A 67 -16.56 6.92 6.46
N SER A 68 -16.40 7.31 7.72
CA SER A 68 -17.50 7.28 8.70
C SER A 68 -18.56 8.33 8.33
N THR A 69 -19.78 8.22 8.86
CA THR A 69 -20.84 9.22 8.64
C THR A 69 -20.35 10.63 8.95
N VAL A 70 -20.10 11.43 7.92
CA VAL A 70 -19.65 12.83 8.04
C VAL A 70 -20.66 13.73 7.35
N ALA A 71 -21.11 14.77 8.04
CA ALA A 71 -21.89 15.84 7.44
C ALA A 71 -20.92 16.90 6.91
N ILE A 72 -20.87 17.09 5.59
CA ILE A 72 -20.08 18.15 4.95
C ILE A 72 -21.02 19.32 4.66
N ALA A 73 -20.80 20.45 5.33
CA ALA A 73 -21.57 21.67 5.14
C ALA A 73 -20.85 22.62 4.16
N GLN A 74 -21.00 22.39 2.86
CA GLN A 74 -20.61 23.36 1.82
C GLN A 74 -21.86 23.77 1.03
N GLY A 75 -22.47 24.89 1.43
CA GLY A 75 -23.54 25.56 0.67
C GLY A 75 -24.62 24.63 0.09
N ASN A 76 -24.69 24.55 -1.24
CA ASN A 76 -25.69 23.81 -2.01
C ASN A 76 -25.31 22.35 -2.35
N LEU A 77 -24.21 21.80 -1.82
CA LEU A 77 -23.89 20.38 -2.02
C LEU A 77 -24.60 19.50 -0.98
N THR A 78 -25.50 18.64 -1.45
CA THR A 78 -26.08 17.54 -0.66
C THR A 78 -25.40 16.24 -1.08
N ILE A 79 -24.61 15.64 -0.19
CA ILE A 79 -23.99 14.32 -0.41
C ILE A 79 -24.86 13.28 0.30
N SER A 80 -25.34 12.27 -0.43
CA SER A 80 -26.05 11.10 0.13
C SER A 80 -25.16 9.88 -0.01
N ILE A 81 -24.81 9.24 1.11
CA ILE A 81 -24.05 7.98 1.14
C ILE A 81 -25.07 6.86 1.30
N GLN A 82 -25.23 6.02 0.27
CA GLN A 82 -26.03 4.81 0.34
C GLN A 82 -25.08 3.62 0.52
N GLU A 83 -25.02 3.07 1.73
CA GLU A 83 -24.38 1.78 1.97
C GLU A 83 -25.40 0.68 1.63
N ASP A 84 -25.01 -0.29 0.80
CA ASP A 84 -25.77 -1.52 0.58
C ASP A 84 -25.21 -2.63 1.50
N PRO A 85 -25.76 -2.83 2.71
CA PRO A 85 -25.31 -3.91 3.57
C PRO A 85 -25.77 -5.26 2.98
N PHE A 86 -24.85 -5.97 2.35
CA PHE A 86 -25.03 -7.40 2.06
C PHE A 86 -24.93 -8.19 3.37
N VAL A 87 -26.04 -8.32 4.09
CA VAL A 87 -26.17 -9.33 5.14
C VAL A 87 -26.70 -10.62 4.51
N SER A 88 -25.83 -11.61 4.36
CA SER A 88 -26.22 -12.97 3.99
C SER A 88 -26.61 -13.71 5.26
N GLN A 89 -27.92 -13.79 5.53
CA GLN A 89 -28.45 -14.61 6.61
C GLN A 89 -29.03 -15.89 5.99
N PRO A 90 -28.40 -17.07 6.15
CA PRO A 90 -28.99 -18.33 5.73
C PRO A 90 -30.25 -18.62 6.57
N ALA A 91 -31.27 -19.19 5.92
CA ALA A 91 -32.55 -19.51 6.55
C ALA A 91 -32.38 -20.50 7.72
N PRO A 92 -33.22 -20.41 8.77
CA PRO A 92 -33.11 -21.21 10.00
C PRO A 92 -33.30 -22.71 9.81
#